data_AF-A0A090VT94-F1
#
_entry.id   AF-A0A090VT94-F1
#
_cell.length_a   1.000
_cell.length_b   1.000
_cell.length_c   1.000
_cell.angle_alpha   90.00
_cell.angle_beta   90.00
_cell.angle_gamma   90.00
#
_symmetry.space_group_name_H-M   'P 1'
#
loop_
_entity.id
_entity.type
_entity.pdbx_description
1 polymer ?
#
loop_
_entity_poly.entity_id
_entity_poly.type
_entity_poly.pdbx_seq_one_letter_code
_entity_poly.pdbx_strand_id
1 'polypeptide(L)'
;MQRRLIDYLIISLKGVAMGAADAVPGVSGGTIAFISGIYEELISTISNINLSLFKTLFKNGVKQFWKDLNGNFIVALLAGIVISFVSFMRLAKYLLEYHPVLIWSFFFGLIIASIYFVGKQITKWSLSTIIALAAGTVIAYYISTLPSMENSESPYFLFIAGAIAICAMILPGISGSFILIILGAYKTLSDAIHDIDLKKIVLFACGAVFGLLSFSHVLKWLFKHYHNITLALLTGFIFGSLNKVWPWKETISWYKNSKGIETPLLQKSVSPFYFNGDSQLTTAILLMVLGFLTIFILERLGSKKQ
;
A
#
# COMPACT_ATOMS: atom_id res chain seq x y z
N MET A 1 12.93 17.92 17.50
CA MET A 1 11.85 18.77 18.07
C MET A 1 10.78 17.87 18.64
N GLN A 2 10.25 18.18 19.82
CA GLN A 2 9.17 17.41 20.43
C GLN A 2 7.87 17.69 19.65
N ARG A 3 7.23 16.64 19.12
CA ARG A 3 5.94 16.78 18.40
C ARG A 3 4.85 17.30 19.35
N ARG A 4 4.00 18.18 18.83
CA ARG A 4 2.78 18.60 19.52
C ARG A 4 1.68 17.55 19.33
N LEU A 5 0.67 17.57 20.20
CA LEU A 5 -0.50 16.66 20.07
C LEU A 5 -1.15 16.74 18.68
N ILE A 6 -1.23 17.93 18.10
CA ILE A 6 -1.76 18.16 16.74
C ILE A 6 -0.98 17.36 15.69
N ASP A 7 0.34 17.21 15.84
CA ASP A 7 1.15 16.47 14.88
C ASP A 7 0.80 14.97 14.91
N TYR A 8 0.50 14.42 16.10
CA TYR A 8 0.02 13.04 16.25
C TYR A 8 -1.41 12.84 15.75
N LEU A 9 -2.29 13.84 15.90
CA LEU A 9 -3.61 13.81 15.27
C LEU A 9 -3.49 13.78 13.74
N ILE A 10 -2.59 14.58 13.16
CA ILE A 10 -2.31 14.56 11.72
C ILE A 10 -1.78 13.18 11.29
N ILE A 11 -0.85 12.59 12.05
CA ILE A 11 -0.36 11.22 11.78
C ILE A 11 -1.49 10.20 11.84
N SER A 12 -2.40 10.33 12.80
CA SER A 12 -3.57 9.46 12.93
C SER A 12 -4.49 9.60 11.71
N LEU A 13 -4.75 10.82 11.24
CA LEU A 13 -5.52 11.05 10.00
C LEU A 13 -4.84 10.46 8.76
N LYS A 14 -3.51 10.53 8.68
CA LYS A 14 -2.74 9.84 7.63
C LYS A 14 -2.90 8.32 7.74
N GLY A 15 -2.87 7.77 8.95
CA GLY A 15 -3.18 6.37 9.22
C GLY A 15 -4.60 5.99 8.78
N VAL A 16 -5.59 6.86 8.99
CA VAL A 16 -6.96 6.63 8.51
C VAL A 16 -6.99 6.53 6.99
N ALA A 17 -6.32 7.45 6.30
CA ALA A 17 -6.23 7.43 4.84
C ALA A 17 -5.47 6.19 4.32
N MET A 18 -4.41 5.75 5.02
CA MET A 18 -3.70 4.50 4.70
C MET A 18 -4.60 3.28 4.82
N GLY A 19 -5.32 3.14 5.94
CA GLY A 19 -6.25 2.02 6.14
C GLY A 19 -7.41 2.03 5.14
N ALA A 20 -7.86 3.21 4.70
CA ALA A 20 -8.91 3.34 3.69
C ALA A 20 -8.41 2.91 2.30
N ALA A 21 -7.16 3.22 1.97
CA ALA A 21 -6.51 2.74 0.76
C ALA A 21 -6.32 1.22 0.78
N ASP A 22 -5.84 0.64 1.87
CA ASP A 22 -5.64 -0.81 1.98
C ASP A 22 -6.96 -1.62 1.96
N ALA A 23 -8.09 -0.98 2.29
CA ALA A 23 -9.41 -1.58 2.15
C ALA A 23 -9.84 -1.76 0.67
N VAL A 24 -9.17 -1.09 -0.27
CA VAL A 24 -9.47 -1.16 -1.70
C VAL A 24 -8.38 -1.96 -2.41
N PRO A 25 -8.71 -3.10 -3.04
CA PRO A 25 -7.73 -3.90 -3.78
C PRO A 25 -6.98 -3.04 -4.81
N GLY A 26 -5.67 -3.25 -4.97
CA GLY A 26 -4.88 -2.51 -5.97
C GLY A 26 -4.52 -1.07 -5.60
N VAL A 27 -5.02 -0.54 -4.48
CA VAL A 27 -4.50 0.69 -3.86
C VAL A 27 -3.63 0.28 -2.67
N SER A 28 -2.47 0.92 -2.50
CA SER A 28 -1.53 0.62 -1.41
C SER A 28 -1.50 1.75 -0.39
N GLY A 29 -1.66 1.43 0.88
CA GLY A 29 -1.43 2.34 2.01
C GLY A 29 0.00 2.89 2.01
N GLY A 30 0.98 2.15 1.47
CA GLY A 30 2.34 2.66 1.23
C GLY A 30 2.37 3.89 0.31
N THR A 31 1.51 3.94 -0.71
CA THR A 31 1.35 5.13 -1.57
C THR A 31 0.84 6.33 -0.76
N ILE A 32 -0.15 6.12 0.11
CA ILE A 32 -0.68 7.18 0.98
C ILE A 32 0.36 7.65 2.02
N ALA A 33 1.13 6.73 2.59
CA ALA A 33 2.24 7.07 3.48
C ALA A 33 3.28 7.95 2.76
N PHE A 34 3.54 7.66 1.48
CA PHE A 34 4.50 8.38 0.67
C PHE A 34 4.05 9.81 0.41
N ILE A 35 2.87 9.99 -0.18
CA ILE A 35 2.36 11.32 -0.54
C ILE A 35 2.10 12.21 0.67
N SER A 36 1.75 11.60 1.80
CA SER A 36 1.56 12.35 3.05
C SER A 36 2.88 12.65 3.76
N GLY A 37 4.03 12.23 3.21
CA GLY A 37 5.36 12.56 3.70
C GLY A 37 5.77 11.84 4.98
N ILE A 38 5.10 10.74 5.34
CA ILE A 38 5.46 9.92 6.52
C ILE A 38 6.18 8.63 6.16
N TYR A 39 6.35 8.34 4.87
CA TYR A 39 6.92 7.07 4.41
C TYR A 39 8.36 6.86 4.86
N GLU A 40 9.26 7.81 4.64
CA GLU A 40 10.66 7.68 5.08
C GLU A 40 10.76 7.52 6.61
N GLU A 41 9.92 8.24 7.36
CA GLU A 41 9.83 8.09 8.81
C GLU A 41 9.34 6.69 9.20
N LEU A 42 8.33 6.16 8.52
CA LEU A 42 7.81 4.80 8.72
C LEU A 42 8.90 3.76 8.47
N ILE A 43 9.58 3.82 7.32
CA ILE A 43 10.69 2.91 6.98
C ILE A 43 11.82 3.01 8.00
N SER A 44 12.22 4.23 8.37
CA SER A 44 13.27 4.45 9.36
C SER A 44 12.89 3.87 10.72
N THR A 45 11.64 4.09 11.15
CA THR A 45 11.08 3.57 12.40
C THR A 45 11.10 2.03 12.42
N ILE A 46 10.63 1.39 11.35
CA ILE A 46 10.61 -0.08 11.23
C ILE A 46 12.05 -0.64 11.20
N SER A 47 12.94 -0.03 10.43
CA SER A 47 14.34 -0.47 10.32
C SER A 47 15.13 -0.34 11.64
N ASN A 48 14.67 0.51 12.56
CA ASN A 48 15.31 0.66 13.87
C ASN A 48 14.92 -0.47 14.84
N ILE A 49 13.96 -1.33 14.49
CA ILE A 49 13.60 -2.52 15.26
C ILE A 49 14.68 -3.58 15.05
N ASN A 50 15.64 -3.61 15.96
CA ASN A 50 16.76 -4.55 15.95
C ASN A 50 17.12 -5.01 17.37
N LEU A 51 18.06 -5.95 17.49
CA LEU A 51 18.51 -6.47 18.78
C LEU A 51 19.05 -5.39 19.73
N SER A 52 19.61 -4.29 19.21
CA SER A 52 20.09 -3.17 20.02
C SER A 52 18.93 -2.43 20.70
N LEU A 53 17.82 -2.23 19.98
CA LEU A 53 16.63 -1.61 20.54
C LEU A 53 16.08 -2.42 21.71
N PHE A 54 16.00 -3.74 21.58
CA PHE A 54 15.58 -4.60 22.69
C PHE A 54 16.56 -4.57 23.88
N LYS A 55 17.87 -4.43 23.64
CA LYS A 55 18.84 -4.20 24.74
C LYS A 55 18.55 -2.91 25.50
N THR A 56 18.11 -1.84 24.81
CA THR A 56 17.70 -0.58 25.46
C THR A 56 16.54 -0.80 26.43
N LEU A 57 15.57 -1.66 26.11
CA LEU A 57 14.44 -1.96 27.00
C LEU A 57 14.92 -2.49 28.36
N PHE A 58 15.85 -3.44 28.34
CA PHE A 58 16.37 -4.06 29.56
C PHE A 58 17.40 -3.20 30.29
N LYS A 59 18.19 -2.37 29.60
CA LYS A 59 19.24 -1.55 30.22
C LYS A 59 18.77 -0.17 30.67
N ASN A 60 17.98 0.51 29.84
CA ASN A 60 17.64 1.93 29.99
C ASN A 60 16.14 2.14 30.30
N GLY A 61 15.37 1.05 30.35
CA GLY A 61 13.96 1.05 30.71
C GLY A 61 13.00 1.39 29.56
N VAL A 62 11.71 1.21 29.84
CA VAL A 62 10.60 1.34 28.88
C VAL A 62 10.54 2.73 28.24
N LYS A 63 10.81 3.79 29.03
CA LYS A 63 10.73 5.18 28.54
C LYS A 63 11.75 5.48 27.44
N GLN A 64 12.98 4.96 27.58
CA GLN A 64 14.02 5.17 26.56
C GLN A 64 13.76 4.29 25.34
N PHE A 65 13.39 3.02 25.56
CA PHE A 65 12.96 2.13 24.47
C PHE A 65 11.85 2.75 23.62
N TRP A 66 10.82 3.32 24.26
CA TRP A 66 9.70 3.95 23.57
C TRP A 66 10.12 5.14 22.69
N LYS A 67 11.08 5.93 23.16
CA LYS A 67 11.65 7.04 22.39
C LYS A 67 12.46 6.53 21.21
N ASP A 68 13.35 5.57 21.43
CA ASP A 68 14.24 5.02 20.39
C ASP A 68 13.46 4.25 19.32
N LEU A 69 12.33 3.63 19.71
CA LEU A 69 11.38 2.98 18.80
C LEU A 69 10.56 3.98 17.98
N ASN A 70 10.52 5.27 18.34
CA ASN A 70 9.51 6.22 17.83
C ASN A 70 8.06 5.76 18.13
N GLY A 71 7.83 5.25 19.35
CA GLY A 71 6.57 4.59 19.73
C GLY A 71 5.32 5.47 19.59
N ASN A 72 5.42 6.78 19.86
CA ASN A 72 4.29 7.70 19.67
C ASN A 72 3.85 7.80 18.20
N PHE A 73 4.79 7.76 17.26
CA PHE A 73 4.47 7.75 15.82
C PHE A 73 3.74 6.47 15.45
N ILE A 74 4.25 5.31 15.89
CA ILE A 74 3.64 4.00 15.63
C ILE A 74 2.22 3.96 16.18
N VAL A 75 2.01 4.35 17.44
CA VAL A 75 0.69 4.32 18.08
C VAL A 75 -0.29 5.24 17.36
N ALA A 76 0.11 6.48 17.03
CA ALA A 76 -0.76 7.40 16.31
C ALA A 76 -1.15 6.84 14.93
N LEU A 77 -0.17 6.30 14.20
CA LEU A 77 -0.40 5.75 12.86
C LEU A 77 -1.31 4.52 12.90
N LEU A 78 -0.99 3.55 13.77
CA LEU A 78 -1.77 2.33 13.93
C LEU A 78 -3.19 2.61 14.45
N ALA A 79 -3.35 3.57 15.37
CA ALA A 79 -4.68 4.00 15.82
C ALA A 79 -5.52 4.49 14.63
N GLY A 80 -4.94 5.31 13.75
CA GLY A 80 -5.59 5.74 12.51
C GLY A 80 -5.99 4.59 11.58
N ILE A 81 -5.06 3.66 11.33
CA ILE A 81 -5.30 2.49 10.47
C ILE A 81 -6.44 1.63 11.04
N VAL A 82 -6.41 1.35 12.35
CA VAL A 82 -7.45 0.56 13.03
C VAL A 82 -8.80 1.25 12.99
N ILE A 83 -8.85 2.56 13.28
CA ILE A 83 -10.09 3.35 13.18
C ILE A 83 -10.68 3.22 11.77
N SER A 84 -9.84 3.38 10.74
CA SER A 84 -10.27 3.26 9.34
C SER A 84 -10.76 1.86 8.99
N PHE A 85 -10.07 0.82 9.44
CA PHE A 85 -10.52 -0.56 9.19
C PHE A 85 -11.90 -0.82 9.79
N VAL A 86 -12.18 -0.30 10.99
CA VAL A 86 -13.49 -0.43 11.65
C VAL A 86 -14.56 0.43 10.95
N SER A 87 -14.25 1.67 10.59
CA SER A 87 -15.24 2.63 10.07
C SER A 87 -15.46 2.55 8.55
N PHE A 88 -14.41 2.29 7.77
CA PHE A 88 -14.39 2.46 6.31
C PHE A 88 -14.52 1.14 5.55
N MET A 89 -14.11 0.00 6.11
CA MET A 89 -14.10 -1.29 5.38
C MET A 89 -15.48 -1.67 4.81
N ARG A 90 -16.56 -1.44 5.57
CA ARG A 90 -17.93 -1.72 5.10
C ARG A 90 -18.35 -0.82 3.94
N LEU A 91 -18.01 0.47 4.03
CA LEU A 91 -18.29 1.44 2.99
C LEU A 91 -17.51 1.14 1.71
N ALA A 92 -16.20 0.85 1.84
CA ALA A 92 -15.35 0.47 0.72
C ALA A 92 -15.91 -0.76 -0.01
N LYS A 93 -16.32 -1.79 0.75
CA LYS A 93 -16.96 -2.99 0.18
C LYS A 93 -18.24 -2.65 -0.58
N TYR A 94 -19.14 -1.88 0.04
CA TYR A 94 -20.39 -1.45 -0.60
C TYR A 94 -20.13 -0.68 -1.91
N LEU A 95 -19.19 0.28 -1.89
CA LEU A 95 -18.86 1.05 -3.08
C LEU A 95 -18.18 0.21 -4.17
N LEU A 96 -17.34 -0.76 -3.81
CA LEU A 96 -16.75 -1.67 -4.79
C LEU A 96 -17.77 -2.59 -5.46
N GLU A 97 -18.81 -2.99 -4.71
CA GLU A 97 -19.86 -3.90 -5.19
C GLU A 97 -20.91 -3.16 -6.03
N TYR A 98 -21.39 -2.00 -5.57
CA TYR A 98 -22.51 -1.29 -6.19
C TYR A 98 -22.11 -0.05 -7.01
N HIS A 99 -20.94 0.54 -6.74
CA HIS A 99 -20.47 1.77 -7.40
C HIS A 99 -18.99 1.70 -7.84
N PRO A 100 -18.55 0.62 -8.52
CA PRO A 100 -17.15 0.38 -8.83
C PRO A 100 -16.51 1.53 -9.63
N VAL A 101 -17.20 2.04 -10.65
CA VAL A 101 -16.69 3.15 -11.48
C VAL A 101 -16.39 4.38 -10.63
N LEU A 102 -17.23 4.70 -9.63
CA LEU A 102 -17.07 5.89 -8.81
C LEU A 102 -15.87 5.77 -7.86
N ILE A 103 -15.77 4.64 -7.12
CA ILE A 103 -14.68 4.43 -6.17
C ILE A 103 -13.33 4.34 -6.90
N TRP A 104 -13.26 3.61 -8.01
CA TRP A 104 -12.03 3.53 -8.80
C TRP A 104 -11.63 4.87 -9.39
N SER A 105 -12.59 5.67 -9.86
CA SER A 105 -12.34 7.05 -10.33
C SER A 105 -11.72 7.92 -9.24
N PHE A 106 -12.24 7.87 -8.02
CA PHE A 106 -11.65 8.60 -6.89
C PHE A 106 -10.19 8.16 -6.61
N PHE A 107 -9.94 6.85 -6.51
CA PHE A 107 -8.57 6.34 -6.26
C PHE A 107 -7.61 6.56 -7.43
N PHE A 108 -8.11 6.54 -8.66
CA PHE A 108 -7.34 6.89 -9.85
C PHE A 108 -6.82 8.33 -9.75
N GLY A 109 -7.68 9.27 -9.33
CA GLY A 109 -7.30 10.64 -9.01
C GLY A 109 -6.22 10.76 -7.93
N LEU A 110 -6.38 10.01 -6.82
CA LEU A 110 -5.38 9.95 -5.74
C LEU A 110 -4.01 9.46 -6.25
N ILE A 111 -4.00 8.43 -7.11
CA ILE A 111 -2.76 7.85 -7.65
C ILE A 111 -2.10 8.80 -8.65
N ILE A 112 -2.87 9.49 -9.51
CA ILE A 112 -2.33 10.55 -10.39
C ILE A 112 -1.65 11.65 -9.57
N ALA A 113 -2.31 12.13 -8.51
CA ALA A 113 -1.69 13.11 -7.62
C ALA A 113 -0.40 12.55 -7.00
N SER A 114 -0.40 11.27 -6.61
CA SER A 114 0.78 10.60 -6.08
C SER A 114 1.95 10.62 -7.07
N ILE A 115 1.72 10.28 -8.34
CA ILE A 115 2.75 10.32 -9.39
C ILE A 115 3.33 11.74 -9.52
N TYR A 116 2.47 12.75 -9.52
CA TYR A 116 2.90 14.15 -9.61
C TYR A 116 3.76 14.58 -8.42
N PHE A 117 3.27 14.38 -7.19
CA PHE A 117 3.94 14.85 -5.98
C PHE A 117 5.23 14.09 -5.68
N VAL A 118 5.24 12.77 -5.90
CA VAL A 118 6.45 11.95 -5.71
C VAL A 118 7.47 12.24 -6.81
N GLY A 119 7.03 12.32 -8.07
CA GLY A 119 7.90 12.66 -9.18
C GLY A 119 8.55 14.03 -9.02
N LYS A 120 7.86 15.00 -8.40
CA LYS A 120 8.39 16.34 -8.11
C LYS A 120 9.51 16.35 -7.06
N GLN A 121 9.61 15.33 -6.21
CA GLN A 121 10.71 15.21 -5.22
C GLN A 121 12.03 14.78 -5.87
N ILE A 122 12.00 14.30 -7.14
CA ILE A 122 13.21 13.94 -7.88
C ILE A 122 13.96 15.21 -8.27
N THR A 123 15.12 15.43 -7.65
CA THR A 123 15.91 16.65 -7.82
C THR A 123 16.85 16.63 -9.02
N LYS A 124 17.24 15.43 -9.49
CA LYS A 124 18.18 15.24 -10.61
C LYS A 124 17.68 14.15 -11.55
N TRP A 125 17.51 14.48 -12.82
CA TRP A 125 17.11 13.57 -13.88
C TRP A 125 18.33 13.09 -14.67
N SER A 126 18.97 12.03 -14.20
CA SER A 126 20.04 11.33 -14.93
C SER A 126 19.49 10.18 -15.77
N LEU A 127 20.29 9.65 -16.71
CA LEU A 127 19.90 8.46 -17.49
C LEU A 127 19.50 7.28 -16.58
N SER A 128 20.24 7.04 -15.49
CA SER A 128 19.90 6.00 -14.51
C SER A 128 18.54 6.24 -13.83
N THR A 129 18.17 7.49 -13.61
CA THR A 129 16.88 7.87 -13.00
C THR A 129 15.73 7.58 -13.96
N ILE A 130 15.90 7.90 -15.25
CA ILE A 130 14.92 7.61 -16.30
C ILE A 130 14.77 6.09 -16.48
N ILE A 131 15.89 5.35 -16.52
CA ILE A 131 15.87 3.89 -16.60
C ILE A 131 15.15 3.29 -15.39
N ALA A 132 15.39 3.79 -14.18
CA ALA A 132 14.70 3.31 -12.98
C ALA A 132 13.19 3.55 -13.01
N LEU A 133 12.74 4.73 -13.48
CA LEU A 133 11.32 5.02 -13.66
C LEU A 133 10.67 4.07 -14.68
N ALA A 134 11.33 3.87 -15.83
CA ALA A 134 10.85 2.96 -16.87
C ALA A 134 10.80 1.51 -16.35
N ALA A 135 11.85 1.05 -15.67
CA ALA A 135 11.91 -0.28 -15.07
C ALA A 135 10.80 -0.48 -14.04
N GLY A 136 10.61 0.48 -13.13
CA GLY A 136 9.53 0.42 -12.13
C GLY A 136 8.15 0.34 -12.79
N THR A 137 7.91 1.15 -13.82
CA THR A 137 6.65 1.13 -14.59
C THR A 137 6.40 -0.24 -15.21
N VAL A 138 7.39 -0.78 -15.93
CA VAL A 138 7.27 -2.07 -16.63
C VAL A 138 7.07 -3.19 -15.62
N ILE A 139 7.83 -3.21 -14.52
CA ILE A 139 7.73 -4.26 -13.49
C ILE A 139 6.34 -4.22 -12.82
N ALA A 140 5.87 -3.05 -12.36
CA ALA A 140 4.56 -2.96 -11.72
C ALA A 140 3.42 -3.31 -12.68
N TYR A 141 3.49 -2.83 -13.93
CA TYR A 141 2.49 -3.18 -14.93
C TYR A 141 2.48 -4.69 -15.20
N TYR A 142 3.65 -5.30 -15.40
CA TYR A 142 3.76 -6.74 -15.63
C TYR A 142 3.21 -7.54 -14.46
N ILE A 143 3.61 -7.22 -13.23
CA ILE A 143 3.07 -7.83 -12.00
C ILE A 143 1.54 -7.71 -11.97
N SER A 144 0.97 -6.56 -12.36
CA SER A 144 -0.49 -6.35 -12.37
C SER A 144 -1.26 -7.25 -13.34
N THR A 145 -0.57 -7.82 -14.33
CA THR A 145 -1.14 -8.68 -15.37
C THR A 145 -0.87 -10.16 -15.15
N LEU A 146 -0.07 -10.53 -14.14
CA LEU A 146 0.24 -11.93 -13.88
C LEU A 146 -1.02 -12.71 -13.46
N PRO A 147 -1.23 -13.92 -14.01
CA PRO A 147 -2.28 -14.80 -13.52
C PRO A 147 -1.95 -15.28 -12.10
N SER A 148 -2.98 -15.65 -11.34
CA SER A 148 -2.80 -16.30 -10.05
C SER A 148 -2.22 -17.70 -10.22
N MET A 149 -1.20 -18.03 -9.45
CA MET A 149 -0.67 -19.38 -9.32
C MET A 149 -1.67 -20.29 -8.59
N GLU A 150 -1.54 -21.60 -8.80
CA GLU A 150 -2.33 -22.58 -8.05
C GLU A 150 -2.08 -22.47 -6.54
N ASN A 151 -3.11 -22.81 -5.75
CA ASN A 151 -3.01 -22.72 -4.30
C ASN A 151 -1.97 -23.71 -3.80
N SER A 152 -1.03 -23.22 -2.98
CA SER A 152 -0.06 -24.05 -2.29
C SER A 152 -0.41 -24.13 -0.81
N GLU A 153 -0.52 -25.35 -0.30
CA GLU A 153 -0.76 -25.62 1.13
C GLU A 153 0.54 -25.77 1.93
N SER A 154 1.70 -25.68 1.27
CA SER A 154 3.00 -25.85 1.93
C SER A 154 3.21 -24.78 3.02
N PRO A 155 3.48 -25.17 4.28
CA PRO A 155 3.74 -24.21 5.35
C PRO A 155 4.93 -23.29 5.04
N TYR A 156 6.02 -23.83 4.50
CA TYR A 156 7.20 -23.05 4.11
C TYR A 156 6.88 -22.03 3.02
N PHE A 157 5.97 -22.39 2.11
CA PHE A 157 5.50 -21.46 1.09
C PHE A 157 4.75 -20.28 1.71
N LEU A 158 3.92 -20.51 2.73
CA LEU A 158 3.19 -19.44 3.42
C LEU A 158 4.13 -18.46 4.14
N PHE A 159 5.24 -18.93 4.70
CA PHE A 159 6.29 -18.07 5.25
C PHE A 159 6.88 -17.14 4.18
N ILE A 160 7.32 -17.71 3.05
CA ILE A 160 7.93 -16.94 1.94
C ILE A 160 6.92 -15.97 1.34
N ALA A 161 5.67 -16.42 1.14
CA ALA A 161 4.60 -15.58 0.62
C ALA A 161 4.31 -14.40 1.55
N GLY A 162 4.28 -14.61 2.87
CA GLY A 162 4.18 -13.53 3.85
C GLY A 162 5.33 -12.53 3.77
N ALA A 163 6.57 -13.03 3.62
CA ALA A 163 7.75 -12.19 3.48
C ALA A 163 7.73 -11.34 2.20
N ILE A 164 7.31 -11.89 1.06
CA ILE A 164 7.23 -11.14 -0.20
C ILE A 164 6.05 -10.15 -0.17
N ALA A 165 4.88 -10.59 0.31
CA ALA A 165 3.66 -9.80 0.32
C ALA A 165 3.79 -8.55 1.21
N ILE A 166 4.43 -8.66 2.38
CA ILE A 166 4.62 -7.50 3.24
C ILE A 166 5.61 -6.49 2.63
N CYS A 167 6.64 -6.97 1.92
CA CYS A 167 7.59 -6.09 1.24
C CYS A 167 6.88 -5.30 0.14
N ALA A 168 6.02 -5.98 -0.62
CA ALA A 168 5.14 -5.37 -1.59
C ALA A 168 4.14 -4.39 -0.96
N MET A 169 3.57 -4.70 0.21
CA MET A 169 2.62 -3.83 0.90
C MET A 169 3.23 -2.49 1.33
N ILE A 170 4.52 -2.49 1.68
CA ILE A 170 5.25 -1.26 2.00
C ILE A 170 5.53 -0.46 0.72
N LEU A 171 5.87 -1.14 -0.38
CA LEU A 171 6.20 -0.48 -1.65
C LEU A 171 5.00 0.30 -2.20
N PRO A 172 5.14 1.62 -2.44
CA PRO A 172 4.13 2.40 -3.13
C PRO A 172 3.76 1.79 -4.49
N GLY A 173 2.47 1.75 -4.79
CA GLY A 173 1.94 1.25 -6.06
C GLY A 173 1.76 -0.27 -6.15
N ILE A 174 2.21 -1.06 -5.16
CA ILE A 174 2.01 -2.51 -5.17
C ILE A 174 1.19 -2.91 -3.93
N SER A 175 0.14 -3.72 -4.13
CA SER A 175 -0.74 -4.18 -3.05
C SER A 175 -0.31 -5.55 -2.54
N GLY A 176 -0.05 -5.68 -1.24
CA GLY A 176 0.40 -6.94 -0.63
C GLY A 176 -0.63 -8.07 -0.74
N SER A 177 -1.92 -7.75 -0.61
CA SER A 177 -3.01 -8.74 -0.80
C SER A 177 -3.08 -9.23 -2.24
N PHE A 178 -2.81 -8.36 -3.22
CA PHE A 178 -2.73 -8.74 -4.63
C PHE A 178 -1.53 -9.67 -4.90
N ILE A 179 -0.37 -9.40 -4.29
CA ILE A 179 0.78 -10.31 -4.37
C ILE A 179 0.46 -11.68 -3.78
N LEU A 180 -0.29 -11.75 -2.66
CA LEU A 180 -0.73 -13.05 -2.11
C LEU A 180 -1.66 -13.82 -3.05
N ILE A 181 -2.50 -13.12 -3.82
CA ILE A 181 -3.36 -13.75 -4.83
C ILE A 181 -2.50 -14.29 -5.98
N ILE A 182 -1.54 -13.51 -6.48
CA ILE A 182 -0.62 -13.96 -7.54
C ILE A 182 0.16 -15.19 -7.10
N LEU A 183 0.67 -15.19 -5.86
CA LEU A 183 1.39 -16.32 -5.30
C LEU A 183 0.48 -17.52 -4.99
N GLY A 184 -0.85 -17.42 -5.03
CA GLY A 184 -1.74 -18.51 -4.63
C GLY A 184 -1.74 -18.78 -3.11
N ALA A 185 -1.26 -17.82 -2.30
CA ALA A 185 -1.23 -17.92 -0.84
C ALA A 185 -2.45 -17.29 -0.16
N TYR A 186 -3.21 -16.45 -0.89
CA TYR A 186 -4.34 -15.70 -0.33
C TYR A 186 -5.42 -16.62 0.25
N LYS A 187 -5.81 -17.67 -0.48
CA LYS A 187 -6.84 -18.61 -0.01
C LYS A 187 -6.37 -19.36 1.25
N THR A 188 -5.16 -19.91 1.22
CA THR A 188 -4.55 -20.61 2.37
C THR A 188 -4.51 -19.72 3.62
N LEU A 189 -4.17 -18.44 3.49
CA LEU A 189 -4.18 -17.48 4.60
C LEU A 189 -5.61 -17.14 5.04
N SER A 190 -6.53 -16.91 4.11
CA SER A 190 -7.93 -16.59 4.41
C SER A 190 -8.61 -17.72 5.18
N ASP A 191 -8.43 -18.96 4.72
CA ASP A 191 -8.98 -20.15 5.36
C ASP A 191 -8.35 -20.35 6.76
N ALA A 192 -7.04 -20.13 6.89
CA ALA A 192 -6.36 -20.16 8.19
C ALA A 192 -6.91 -19.12 9.19
N ILE A 193 -7.23 -17.91 8.73
CA ILE A 193 -7.84 -16.87 9.59
C ILE A 193 -9.27 -17.26 9.98
N HIS A 194 -10.05 -17.80 9.05
CA HIS A 194 -11.42 -18.24 9.29
C HIS A 194 -11.48 -19.38 10.31
N ASP A 195 -10.60 -20.38 10.15
CA ASP A 195 -10.56 -21.59 10.97
C ASP A 195 -9.69 -21.42 12.23
N ILE A 196 -9.09 -20.23 12.42
CA ILE A 196 -8.17 -19.92 13.52
C ILE A 196 -7.02 -20.93 13.58
N ASP A 197 -6.46 -21.29 12.42
CA ASP A 197 -5.25 -22.12 12.31
C ASP A 197 -4.04 -21.28 12.73
N LEU A 198 -3.79 -21.26 14.04
CA LEU A 198 -2.70 -20.51 14.66
C LEU A 198 -1.34 -20.88 14.08
N LYS A 199 -1.12 -22.12 13.63
CA LYS A 199 0.16 -22.54 13.06
C LYS A 199 0.44 -21.79 11.76
N LYS A 200 -0.53 -21.79 10.84
CA LYS A 200 -0.43 -21.06 9.56
C LYS A 200 -0.35 -19.55 9.77
N ILE A 201 -1.18 -19.01 10.67
CA ILE A 201 -1.17 -17.56 10.98
C ILE A 201 0.17 -17.12 11.54
N VAL A 202 0.72 -17.85 12.53
CA VAL A 202 2.03 -17.52 13.13
C VAL A 202 3.15 -17.64 12.08
N LEU A 203 3.12 -18.68 11.25
CA LEU A 203 4.14 -18.87 10.22
C LEU A 203 4.13 -17.75 9.17
N PHE A 204 2.94 -17.35 8.72
CA PHE A 204 2.75 -16.18 7.88
C PHE A 204 3.27 -14.91 8.55
N ALA A 205 2.90 -14.68 9.81
CA ALA A 205 3.28 -13.50 10.57
C ALA A 205 4.81 -13.44 10.79
N CYS A 206 5.47 -14.56 11.06
CA CYS A 206 6.92 -14.65 11.15
C CYS A 206 7.59 -14.29 9.82
N GLY A 207 7.06 -14.81 8.70
CA GLY A 207 7.52 -14.45 7.36
C GLY A 207 7.37 -12.97 7.08
N ALA A 208 6.20 -12.39 7.41
CA ALA A 208 5.93 -10.97 7.26
C ALA A 208 6.85 -10.10 8.14
N VAL A 209 7.09 -10.45 9.41
CA VAL A 209 8.03 -9.70 10.26
C VAL A 209 9.45 -9.78 9.69
N PHE A 210 9.90 -10.96 9.27
CA PHE A 210 11.23 -11.14 8.68
C PHE A 210 11.40 -10.34 7.39
N GLY A 211 10.43 -10.42 6.47
CA GLY A 211 10.42 -9.66 5.22
C GLY A 211 10.41 -8.15 5.46
N LEU A 212 9.52 -7.67 6.31
CA LEU A 212 9.38 -6.25 6.68
C LEU A 212 10.69 -5.68 7.25
N LEU A 213 11.31 -6.39 8.20
CA LEU A 213 12.55 -5.95 8.82
C LEU A 213 13.71 -5.97 7.82
N SER A 214 13.93 -7.08 7.12
CA SER A 214 15.02 -7.18 6.14
C SER A 214 14.90 -6.14 5.03
N PHE A 215 13.71 -5.97 4.47
CA PHE A 215 13.48 -5.05 3.37
C PHE A 215 13.47 -3.57 3.78
N SER A 216 12.98 -3.23 4.98
CA SER A 216 13.05 -1.85 5.48
C SER A 216 14.50 -1.35 5.64
N HIS A 217 15.45 -2.23 5.98
CA HIS A 217 16.88 -1.89 6.00
C HIS A 217 17.41 -1.59 4.60
N VAL A 218 17.03 -2.41 3.60
CA VAL A 218 17.40 -2.18 2.18
C VAL A 218 16.84 -0.86 1.69
N LEU A 219 15.56 -0.58 1.92
CA LEU A 219 14.93 0.68 1.51
C LEU A 219 15.57 1.89 2.19
N LYS A 220 15.85 1.82 3.49
CA LYS A 220 16.54 2.90 4.20
C LYS A 220 17.92 3.18 3.60
N TRP A 221 18.67 2.13 3.27
CA TRP A 221 19.96 2.28 2.60
C TRP A 221 19.81 2.90 1.20
N LEU A 222 18.82 2.46 0.42
CA LEU A 222 18.52 3.03 -0.90
C LEU A 222 18.15 4.52 -0.83
N PHE A 223 17.31 4.94 0.12
CA PHE A 223 17.00 6.37 0.30
C PHE A 223 18.23 7.19 0.69
N LYS A 224 19.14 6.64 1.49
CA LYS A 224 20.36 7.33 1.93
C LYS A 224 21.39 7.49 0.81
N HIS A 225 21.55 6.49 -0.05
CA HIS A 225 22.64 6.45 -1.04
C HIS A 225 22.18 6.71 -2.49
N TYR A 226 20.93 6.39 -2.81
CA TYR A 226 20.37 6.41 -4.18
C TYR A 226 19.00 7.12 -4.21
N HIS A 227 18.87 8.24 -3.49
CA HIS A 227 17.60 8.94 -3.28
C HIS A 227 16.80 9.17 -4.57
N ASN A 228 17.35 9.87 -5.57
CA ASN A 228 16.65 10.17 -6.83
C ASN A 228 16.26 8.91 -7.63
N ILE A 229 17.13 7.90 -7.67
CA ILE A 229 16.86 6.63 -8.36
C ILE A 229 15.74 5.87 -7.66
N THR A 230 15.75 5.86 -6.32
CA THR A 230 14.71 5.23 -5.51
C THR A 230 13.37 5.92 -5.72
N LEU A 231 13.34 7.26 -5.65
CA LEU A 231 12.13 8.05 -5.95
C LEU A 231 11.59 7.78 -7.35
N ALA A 232 12.47 7.70 -8.36
CA ALA A 232 12.08 7.43 -9.74
C ALA A 232 11.52 6.01 -9.91
N LEU A 233 12.15 5.01 -9.30
CA LEU A 233 11.67 3.62 -9.29
C LEU A 233 10.29 3.52 -8.64
N LEU A 234 10.10 4.14 -7.47
CA LEU A 234 8.82 4.16 -6.76
C LEU A 234 7.74 4.92 -7.54
N THR A 235 8.09 6.05 -8.16
CA THR A 235 7.18 6.77 -9.07
C THR A 235 6.77 5.88 -10.23
N GLY A 236 7.72 5.12 -10.79
CA GLY A 236 7.47 4.12 -11.82
C GLY A 236 6.50 3.03 -11.33
N PHE A 237 6.68 2.48 -10.14
CA PHE A 237 5.75 1.48 -9.59
C PHE A 237 4.32 2.05 -9.44
N ILE A 238 4.19 3.27 -8.93
CA ILE A 238 2.89 3.95 -8.81
C ILE A 238 2.28 4.15 -10.21
N PHE A 239 3.07 4.61 -11.18
CA PHE A 239 2.61 4.82 -12.56
C PHE A 239 2.18 3.52 -13.24
N GLY A 240 2.97 2.45 -13.14
CA GLY A 240 2.64 1.12 -13.68
C GLY A 240 1.37 0.51 -13.05
N SER A 241 1.05 0.88 -11.80
CA SER A 241 -0.15 0.42 -11.11
C SER A 241 -1.45 1.09 -11.57
N LEU A 242 -1.39 2.20 -12.34
CA LEU A 242 -2.58 2.94 -12.82
C LEU A 242 -3.57 2.05 -13.56
N ASN A 243 -3.08 1.07 -14.32
CA ASN A 243 -3.94 0.13 -15.05
C ASN A 243 -4.83 -0.67 -14.09
N LYS A 244 -4.31 -1.04 -12.90
CA LYS A 244 -5.06 -1.82 -11.92
C LYS A 244 -6.16 -1.00 -11.24
N VAL A 245 -6.02 0.32 -11.18
CA VAL A 245 -7.01 1.22 -10.56
C VAL A 245 -7.90 1.94 -11.58
N TRP A 246 -7.78 1.60 -12.86
CA TRP A 246 -8.61 2.16 -13.92
C TRP A 246 -10.11 1.91 -13.67
N PRO A 247 -11.01 2.89 -13.87
CA PRO A 247 -12.43 2.72 -13.49
C PRO A 247 -13.22 1.78 -14.41
N TRP A 248 -12.91 1.80 -15.70
CA TRP A 248 -13.68 1.08 -16.71
C TRP A 248 -12.98 -0.24 -17.04
N LYS A 249 -13.44 -1.31 -16.41
CA LYS A 249 -12.86 -2.65 -16.57
C LYS A 249 -13.92 -3.68 -16.92
N GLU A 250 -13.60 -4.55 -17.84
CA GLU A 250 -14.40 -5.73 -18.17
C GLU A 250 -13.81 -6.97 -17.52
N THR A 251 -14.64 -7.73 -16.80
CA THR A 251 -14.21 -8.97 -16.17
C THR A 251 -14.08 -10.06 -17.23
N ILE A 252 -12.85 -10.55 -17.44
CA ILE A 252 -12.54 -11.64 -18.37
C ILE A 252 -12.79 -12.99 -17.69
N SER A 253 -12.45 -13.10 -16.41
CA SER A 253 -12.61 -14.34 -15.64
C SER A 253 -13.05 -14.07 -14.21
N TRP A 254 -13.82 -15.01 -13.67
CA TRP A 254 -14.35 -14.96 -12.32
C TRP A 254 -13.63 -15.99 -11.44
N TYR A 255 -13.29 -15.60 -10.22
CA TYR A 255 -12.87 -16.49 -9.15
C TYR A 255 -13.99 -16.63 -8.14
N LYS A 256 -14.39 -17.87 -7.85
CA LYS A 256 -15.37 -18.17 -6.82
C LYS A 256 -14.65 -18.40 -5.49
N ASN A 257 -14.90 -17.55 -4.51
CA ASN A 257 -14.30 -17.69 -3.19
C ASN A 257 -14.89 -18.88 -2.41
N SER A 258 -14.34 -19.20 -1.24
CA SER A 258 -14.80 -20.29 -0.37
C SER A 258 -16.26 -20.17 0.08
N LYS A 259 -16.87 -18.98 -0.04
CA LYS A 259 -18.29 -18.70 0.27
C LYS A 259 -19.20 -18.75 -0.97
N GLY A 260 -18.68 -19.17 -2.12
CA GLY A 260 -19.44 -19.23 -3.36
C GLY A 260 -19.67 -17.88 -4.05
N ILE A 261 -19.03 -16.80 -3.57
CA ILE A 261 -19.17 -15.46 -4.15
C ILE A 261 -18.17 -15.32 -5.30
N GLU A 262 -18.67 -14.96 -6.48
CA GLU A 262 -17.85 -14.68 -7.65
C GLU A 262 -17.22 -13.29 -7.52
N THR A 263 -15.90 -13.26 -7.66
CA THR A 263 -15.08 -12.04 -7.63
C THR A 263 -14.27 -11.97 -8.91
N PRO A 264 -14.12 -10.79 -9.52
CA PRO A 264 -13.39 -10.67 -10.78
C PRO A 264 -11.90 -10.98 -10.56
N LEU A 265 -11.38 -11.98 -11.28
CA LEU A 265 -9.98 -12.41 -11.20
C LEU A 265 -9.11 -11.64 -12.18
N LEU A 266 -9.43 -11.78 -13.48
CA LEU A 266 -8.79 -11.02 -14.55
C LEU A 266 -9.77 -9.99 -15.09
N GLN A 267 -9.28 -8.77 -15.22
CA GLN A 267 -10.03 -7.64 -15.73
C GLN A 267 -9.22 -6.95 -16.81
N LYS A 268 -9.87 -6.61 -17.92
CA LYS A 268 -9.29 -5.83 -19.01
C LYS A 268 -9.74 -4.39 -18.86
N SER A 269 -8.78 -3.47 -18.84
CA SER A 269 -9.08 -2.04 -18.93
C SER A 269 -9.61 -1.71 -20.32
N VAL A 270 -10.78 -1.07 -20.38
CA VAL A 270 -11.42 -0.61 -21.61
C VAL A 270 -11.59 0.90 -21.59
N SER A 271 -11.80 1.48 -22.77
CA SER A 271 -12.14 2.91 -22.87
C SER A 271 -13.51 3.17 -22.25
N PRO A 272 -13.75 4.32 -21.61
CA PRO A 272 -15.09 4.72 -21.17
C PRO A 272 -16.13 4.72 -22.29
N PHE A 273 -15.70 4.95 -23.54
CA PHE A 273 -16.57 4.96 -24.72
C PHE A 273 -16.95 3.56 -25.22
N TYR A 274 -16.20 2.54 -24.81
CA TYR A 274 -16.45 1.13 -25.16
C TYR A 274 -16.88 0.32 -23.93
N PHE A 275 -17.21 0.97 -22.82
CA PHE A 275 -17.57 0.29 -21.59
C PHE A 275 -18.97 -0.31 -21.69
N ASN A 276 -19.07 -1.62 -21.48
CA ASN A 276 -20.36 -2.32 -21.41
C ASN A 276 -21.08 -1.95 -20.10
N GLY A 277 -21.89 -0.88 -20.14
CA GLY A 277 -22.68 -0.37 -19.02
C GLY A 277 -22.79 1.15 -19.01
N ASP A 278 -23.37 1.72 -17.96
CA ASP A 278 -23.29 3.17 -17.73
C ASP A 278 -21.86 3.54 -17.33
N SER A 279 -21.17 4.28 -18.20
CA SER A 279 -19.80 4.73 -17.97
C SER A 279 -19.70 5.80 -16.89
N GLN A 280 -20.80 6.47 -16.53
CA GLN A 280 -20.85 7.54 -15.53
C GLN A 280 -19.75 8.59 -15.73
N LEU A 281 -19.40 8.89 -16.99
CA LEU A 281 -18.18 9.60 -17.37
C LEU A 281 -18.00 10.93 -16.64
N THR A 282 -19.06 11.74 -16.56
CA THR A 282 -19.01 13.05 -15.89
C THR A 282 -18.72 12.90 -14.40
N THR A 283 -19.44 12.02 -13.70
CA THR A 283 -19.27 11.78 -12.26
C THR A 283 -17.91 11.15 -11.97
N ALA A 284 -17.45 10.24 -12.83
CA ALA A 284 -16.11 9.64 -12.77
C ALA A 284 -15.01 10.72 -12.83
N ILE A 285 -15.07 11.62 -13.82
CA ILE A 285 -14.11 12.72 -13.94
C ILE A 285 -14.15 13.64 -12.72
N LEU A 286 -15.34 14.00 -12.22
CA LEU A 286 -15.47 14.82 -11.01
C LEU A 286 -14.83 14.13 -9.79
N LEU A 287 -15.01 12.82 -9.64
CA LEU A 287 -14.39 12.06 -8.55
C LEU A 287 -12.87 11.90 -8.73
N MET A 288 -12.37 11.76 -9.96
CA MET A 288 -10.93 11.79 -10.23
C MET A 288 -10.32 13.12 -9.79
N VAL A 289 -10.95 14.25 -10.14
CA VAL A 289 -10.51 15.57 -9.72
C VAL A 289 -10.58 15.72 -8.20
N LEU A 290 -11.66 15.27 -7.57
CA LEU A 290 -11.83 15.31 -6.12
C LEU A 290 -10.78 14.44 -5.39
N GLY A 291 -10.48 13.26 -5.92
CA GLY A 291 -9.37 12.42 -5.45
C GLY A 291 -8.04 13.14 -5.56
N PHE A 292 -7.72 13.71 -6.72
CA PHE A 292 -6.49 14.48 -6.92
C PHE A 292 -6.35 15.63 -5.92
N LEU A 293 -7.43 16.42 -5.74
CA LEU A 293 -7.47 17.55 -4.82
C LEU A 293 -7.35 17.13 -3.36
N THR A 294 -7.84 15.94 -2.99
CA THR A 294 -7.69 15.41 -1.63
C THR A 294 -6.22 15.27 -1.26
N ILE A 295 -5.37 14.78 -2.17
CA ILE A 295 -3.92 14.71 -1.93
C ILE A 295 -3.30 16.10 -1.87
N PHE A 296 -3.68 17.00 -2.76
CA PHE A 296 -3.21 18.38 -2.75
C PHE A 296 -3.46 19.06 -1.39
N ILE A 297 -4.66 18.85 -0.81
CA ILE A 297 -5.01 19.38 0.51
C ILE A 297 -4.15 18.72 1.61
N LEU A 298 -3.99 17.40 1.59
CA LEU A 298 -3.18 16.68 2.57
C LEU A 298 -1.70 17.11 2.55
N GLU A 299 -1.14 17.31 1.36
CA GLU A 299 0.24 17.79 1.17
C GLU A 299 0.39 19.23 1.72
N ARG A 300 -0.53 20.13 1.38
CA ARG A 300 -0.48 21.53 1.85
C ARG A 300 -0.63 21.67 3.36
N LEU A 301 -1.45 20.81 3.99
CA LEU A 301 -1.59 20.76 5.45
C LEU A 301 -0.34 20.18 6.13
N GLY A 302 0.34 19.24 5.49
CA GLY A 302 1.57 18.62 5.98
C GLY A 302 2.83 19.49 5.80
N SER A 303 2.92 20.24 4.71
CA SER A 303 4.09 21.06 4.34
C SER A 303 4.29 22.31 5.22
N LYS A 304 3.27 22.76 5.96
CA LYS A 304 3.36 23.94 6.84
C LYS A 304 4.28 23.78 8.08
N LYS A 305 5.00 22.66 8.23
CA LYS A 305 6.00 22.45 9.29
C LYS A 305 7.12 21.51 8.83
N GLN A 306 8.02 21.98 8.00
CA GLN A 306 9.42 21.56 8.05
C GLN A 306 10.30 22.81 7.97
#